data_AF-A0AAV3RKG3-F1
#
_entry.id   AF-A0AAV3RKG3-F1
#
_cell.length_a   1.000
_cell.length_b   1.000
_cell.length_c   1.000
_cell.angle_alpha   90.00
_cell.angle_beta   90.00
_cell.angle_gamma   90.00
#
_symmetry.space_group_name_H-M   'P 1'
#
loop_
_entity.id
_entity.type
_entity.pdbx_description
1 polymer ?
#
loop_
_entity_poly.entity_id
_entity_poly.type
_entity_poly.pdbx_seq_one_letter_code
_entity_poly.pdbx_strand_id
1 'polypeptide(L)' 'MEDLQIVNEDQYVIMSEKQNGLESALHELLPRVEHRNCVQHIYRNFKRQHGTQILREKVWTYARSSTE' A
#
# COMPACT_ATOMS: atom_id res chain seq x y z
N MET A 1 -4.27 18.91 0.30
CA MET A 1 -5.01 18.18 1.35
C MET A 1 -6.46 18.64 1.44
N GLU A 2 -6.69 19.95 1.33
CA GLU A 2 -8.02 20.57 1.25
C GLU A 2 -8.89 19.98 0.13
N ASP A 3 -8.30 19.64 -1.02
CA ASP A 3 -9.01 18.97 -2.13
C ASP A 3 -9.58 17.59 -1.74
N LEU A 4 -8.85 16.83 -0.91
CA LEU A 4 -9.26 15.51 -0.42
C LEU A 4 -9.99 15.60 0.92
N GLN A 5 -10.09 16.80 1.49
CA GLN A 5 -10.70 17.08 2.79
C GLN A 5 -10.22 16.14 3.91
N ILE A 6 -8.94 15.75 3.88
CA ILE A 6 -8.33 14.94 4.94
C ILE A 6 -8.05 15.89 6.11
N VAL A 7 -8.92 15.87 7.12
CA VAL A 7 -8.81 16.71 8.32
C VAL A 7 -8.00 16.01 9.41
N ASN A 8 -8.14 14.68 9.53
CA ASN A 8 -7.40 13.85 10.47
C ASN A 8 -6.75 12.67 9.74
N GLU A 9 -5.45 12.78 9.50
CA GLU A 9 -4.63 11.78 8.81
C GLU A 9 -4.68 10.40 9.45
N ASP A 10 -4.80 10.31 10.79
CA ASP A 10 -4.81 9.06 11.54
C ASP A 10 -6.07 8.20 11.25
N GLN A 11 -7.08 8.78 10.59
CA GLN A 11 -8.32 8.09 10.22
C GLN A 11 -8.28 7.51 8.80
N TYR A 12 -7.19 7.72 8.06
CA TYR A 12 -7.07 7.29 6.68
C TYR A 12 -5.92 6.31 6.50
N VAL A 13 -6.17 5.34 5.62
CA VAL A 13 -5.14 4.47 5.07
C VAL A 13 -5.10 4.73 3.57
N ILE A 14 -3.97 5.19 3.07
CA ILE A 14 -3.76 5.38 1.64
C ILE A 14 -3.15 4.09 1.08
N MET A 15 -3.81 3.54 0.07
CA MET A 15 -3.29 2.39 -0.67
C MET A 15 -2.94 2.80 -2.09
N SER A 16 -1.68 2.61 -2.49
CA SER A 16 -1.22 3.00 -3.82
C SER A 16 -0.24 2.01 -4.43
N GLU A 17 0.03 2.16 -5.72
CA GLU A 17 1.10 1.43 -6.39
C GLU A 17 2.47 1.90 -5.93
N LYS A 18 3.48 1.02 -6.09
CA LYS A 18 4.87 1.42 -5.90
C LYS A 18 5.27 2.37 -7.02
N GLN A 19 5.28 3.65 -6.72
CA GLN A 19 5.76 4.71 -7.59
C GLN A 19 6.94 5.43 -6.94
N ASN A 20 7.92 5.81 -7.76
CA ASN A 20 9.08 6.53 -7.27
C ASN A 20 8.64 7.89 -6.72
N GLY A 21 9.09 8.23 -5.51
CA GLY A 21 8.80 9.50 -4.87
C GLY A 21 7.42 9.62 -4.22
N LEU A 22 6.50 8.65 -4.40
CA LEU A 22 5.17 8.72 -3.79
C LEU A 22 5.22 8.58 -2.27
N GLU A 23 6.04 7.66 -1.76
CA GLU A 23 6.26 7.50 -0.32
C GLU A 23 6.85 8.78 0.30
N SER A 24 7.83 9.39 -0.38
CA SER A 24 8.42 10.67 0.06
C SER A 24 7.40 11.80 0.05
N ALA A 25 6.58 11.91 -1.01
CA ALA A 25 5.54 12.93 -1.10
C ALA A 25 4.44 12.73 -0.04
N LEU A 26 4.07 11.47 0.25
CA LEU A 26 3.13 11.17 1.32
C LEU A 26 3.71 11.50 2.68
N HIS A 27 5.00 11.21 2.93
CA HIS A 27 5.64 11.57 4.18
C HIS A 27 5.75 13.10 4.38
N GLU A 28 5.93 13.85 3.30
CA GLU A 28 5.99 15.32 3.34
C GLU A 28 4.60 15.95 3.52
N LEU A 29 3.58 15.44 2.84
CA LEU A 29 2.24 16.04 2.81
C LEU A 29 1.29 15.48 3.87
N LEU A 30 1.43 14.20 4.23
CA LEU A 30 0.54 13.44 5.11
C LEU A 30 1.37 12.56 6.06
N PRO A 31 2.23 13.14 6.90
CA PRO A 31 3.22 12.40 7.68
C PRO A 31 2.62 11.36 8.63
N ARG A 32 1.35 11.51 9.04
CA ARG A 32 0.67 10.62 9.98
C ARG A 32 -0.24 9.60 9.30
N VAL A 33 -0.48 9.72 7.99
CA VAL A 33 -1.35 8.78 7.30
C VAL A 33 -0.66 7.42 7.18
N GLU A 34 -1.39 6.35 7.43
CA GLU A 34 -0.86 5.04 7.14
C GLU A 34 -0.80 4.83 5.62
N HIS A 35 0.38 4.54 5.10
CA HIS A 35 0.57 4.19 3.69
C HIS A 35 0.80 2.70 3.52
N ARG A 36 -0.04 2.05 2.70
CA ARG A 36 0.12 0.63 2.33
C ARG A 36 0.33 0.48 0.83
N ASN A 37 1.26 -0.40 0.46
CA ASN A 37 1.39 -0.81 -0.93
C ASN A 37 0.19 -1.65 -1.36
N CYS A 38 -0.31 -1.39 -2.58
CA CYS A 38 -1.40 -2.15 -3.16
C CYS A 38 -0.98 -3.61 -3.39
N VAL A 39 -1.59 -4.53 -2.63
CA VAL A 39 -1.29 -5.98 -2.73
C VAL A 39 -1.50 -6.53 -4.13
N GLN A 40 -2.50 -6.03 -4.87
CA GLN A 40 -2.78 -6.48 -6.23
C GLN A 40 -1.58 -6.21 -7.16
N HIS A 41 -0.91 -5.08 -6.98
CA HIS A 41 0.26 -4.70 -7.77
C HIS A 41 1.52 -5.43 -7.33
N ILE A 42 1.71 -5.63 -6.02
CA ILE A 42 2.76 -6.52 -5.50
C ILE A 42 2.61 -7.90 -6.15
N TYR A 43 1.40 -8.47 -6.14
CA TYR A 43 1.12 -9.76 -6.74
C TYR A 43 1.38 -9.78 -8.26
N ARG A 44 0.96 -8.76 -9.01
CA ARG A 44 1.21 -8.67 -10.46
C ARG A 44 2.72 -8.66 -10.76
N ASN A 45 3.49 -7.87 -10.03
CA ASN A 45 4.95 -7.82 -10.16
C ASN A 45 5.61 -9.16 -9.80
N PHE A 46 5.19 -9.76 -8.68
CA PHE A 46 5.67 -11.06 -8.24
C PHE A 46 5.36 -12.17 -9.23
N LYS A 47 4.13 -12.21 -9.75
CA LYS A 47 3.70 -13.20 -10.76
C LYS A 47 4.55 -13.11 -12.02
N ARG A 48 4.84 -11.88 -12.48
CA ARG A 48 5.69 -11.64 -13.66
C ARG A 48 7.11 -12.16 -13.47
N GLN A 49 7.68 -12.06 -12.26
CA GLN A 49 9.04 -12.49 -11.97
C GLN A 49 9.19 -13.95 -11.55
N HIS A 50 8.19 -14.52 -10.86
CA HIS A 50 8.35 -15.80 -10.13
C HIS A 50 7.29 -16.88 -10.45
N GLY A 51 6.32 -16.60 -11.33
CA GLY A 51 5.55 -17.63 -12.04
C GLY A 51 4.81 -18.72 -11.24
N THR A 52 4.44 -18.52 -9.96
CA THR A 52 3.88 -19.61 -9.13
C THR A 52 2.64 -19.26 -8.32
N GLN A 53 1.75 -20.26 -8.18
CA GLN A 53 0.47 -20.19 -7.48
C GLN A 53 0.61 -20.20 -5.95
N ILE A 54 1.67 -20.85 -5.42
CA ILE A 54 1.97 -20.90 -3.97
C ILE A 54 2.26 -19.49 -3.41
N LEU A 55 2.87 -18.61 -4.22
CA LEU A 55 3.12 -17.22 -3.83
C LEU A 55 1.84 -16.40 -3.71
N ARG A 56 0.79 -16.75 -4.46
CA ARG A 56 -0.52 -16.08 -4.36
C ARG A 56 -1.09 -16.22 -2.95
N GLU A 57 -1.14 -17.44 -2.43
CA GLU A 57 -1.71 -17.74 -1.12
C GLU A 57 -0.94 -17.05 0.00
N LYS A 58 0.40 -17.03 -0.09
CA LYS A 58 1.25 -16.30 0.86
C LYS A 58 0.99 -14.80 0.83
N VAL A 59 0.99 -14.18 -0.36
CA VAL A 59 0.72 -12.74 -0.52
C VAL A 59 -0.64 -12.35 0.07
N TRP A 60 -1.69 -13.14 -0.17
CA TRP A 60 -3.01 -12.87 0.40
C TRP A 60 -3.12 -13.17 1.89
N THR A 61 -2.29 -14.06 2.43
CA THR A 61 -2.21 -14.29 3.88
C THR A 61 -1.62 -13.07 4.56
N TYR A 62 -0.50 -12.56 4.05
CA TYR A 62 0.09 -11.33 4.58
C TYR A 62 -0.82 -10.11 4.43
N ALA A 63 -1.49 -9.95 3.28
CA ALA A 63 -2.37 -8.80 3.06
C ALA A 63 -3.62 -8.79 3.93
N ARG A 64 -4.03 -9.95 4.47
CA ARG A 64 -5.14 -10.06 5.43
C ARG A 64 -4.68 -9.99 6.88
N SER A 65 -3.38 -9.96 7.13
CA SER A 65 -2.85 -9.76 8.47
C SER A 65 -3.17 -8.33 8.89
N SER A 66 -3.83 -8.17 10.02
CA SER A 66 -3.86 -6.91 10.75
C SER A 66 -2.66 -6.86 11.69
N THR A 67 -2.11 -5.68 11.91
CA THR A 67 -1.33 -5.35 13.10
C THR A 67 -2.31 -4.93 14.19
N GLU A 68 -2.12 -5.46 15.41
CA GLU A 68 -2.83 -5.01 16.62
C GLU A 68 -2.41 -3.59 17.02
#